data_AF-A0A660TGW4-F1
#
_entry.id   AF-A0A660TGW4-F1
#
_cell.length_a   1.000
_cell.length_b   1.000
_cell.length_c   1.000
_cell.angle_alpha   90.00
_cell.angle_beta   90.00
_cell.angle_gamma   90.00
#
_symmetry.space_group_name_H-M   'P 1'
#
loop_
_entity.id
_entity.type
_entity.pdbx_description
1 polymer ?
#
loop_
_entity_poly.entity_id
_entity_poly.type
_entity_poly.pdbx_seq_one_letter_code
_entity_poly.pdbx_strand_id
1 'polypeptide(L)'
;MSAQHPFHLMAKPIGPLCNIRCEYCFYLSKEELFGHKKRSEYTMREEVMETFIHQYIDAQPTGTPEITFAWQGGEPMLLPQSFFEKAVELEQKYARPGMKVLNAFQTNGTLVSRSRAEWFAENNFLLGVSIDGDEDLHNRYRRDREGQGTFKDVMRGVENLKAAGVEFNTLTAVQSDNGDYPERVYDFLKSIGSEYLQFIPIVESLTDSVSGGAVSKRSVSSGQWGAFMNGIFDRWVKADIGKVFVQQFDTLLGLHAGYPSNICVHAETCGNAMAIEHDGSVYSCDHYVFPEYRIGNVMEEELSDIVSNPIQLKFGKDKKDGLPDKCRSCPYLSLCNGACPKDRLVEVEGGKLNWLCEGYAAFFEHTAPHFKAMVQALNRRMPASEFRRFFVVEEGKRPGRNESCPCGSGRKFKVCHGRDPSV
;
A
#
# COMPACT_ATOMS: atom_id res chain seq x y z
N MET A 1 16.72 -20.72 13.53
CA MET A 1 17.84 -19.93 12.94
C MET A 1 17.22 -18.61 12.48
N SER A 2 17.85 -17.45 12.63
CA SER A 2 17.20 -16.21 12.14
C SER A 2 17.27 -16.10 10.61
N ALA A 3 16.28 -15.47 9.99
CA ALA A 3 16.34 -15.08 8.59
C ALA A 3 17.53 -14.13 8.34
N GLN A 4 18.07 -14.13 7.11
CA GLN A 4 19.20 -13.27 6.75
C GLN A 4 18.81 -11.79 6.59
N HIS A 5 17.54 -11.53 6.29
CA HIS A 5 17.01 -10.17 6.07
C HIS A 5 15.68 -9.99 6.79
N PRO A 6 15.35 -8.75 7.22
CA PRO A 6 14.03 -8.46 7.79
C PRO A 6 12.93 -8.76 6.78
N PHE A 7 11.82 -9.31 7.26
CA PHE A 7 10.66 -9.64 6.44
C PHE A 7 9.36 -9.31 7.17
N HIS A 8 8.29 -9.16 6.40
CA HIS A 8 6.96 -8.83 6.88
C HIS A 8 5.95 -9.95 6.62
N LEU A 9 5.09 -10.21 7.61
CA LEU A 9 3.94 -11.08 7.49
C LEU A 9 2.64 -10.31 7.71
N MET A 10 1.74 -10.43 6.73
CA MET A 10 0.37 -9.95 6.82
C MET A 10 -0.52 -11.10 7.29
N ALA A 11 -1.00 -10.99 8.53
CA ALA A 11 -1.83 -12.01 9.15
C ALA A 11 -3.29 -11.88 8.75
N LYS A 12 -3.93 -13.01 8.43
CA LYS A 12 -5.33 -13.11 8.03
C LYS A 12 -6.09 -13.97 9.03
N PRO A 13 -6.34 -13.46 10.26
CA PRO A 13 -6.80 -14.27 11.39
C PRO A 13 -8.23 -14.80 11.26
N ILE A 14 -9.01 -14.32 10.28
CA ILE A 14 -10.34 -14.86 9.96
C ILE A 14 -10.44 -15.33 8.50
N GLY A 15 -9.29 -15.54 7.84
CA GLY A 15 -9.20 -15.86 6.43
C GLY A 15 -10.00 -14.89 5.56
N PRO A 16 -10.71 -15.38 4.52
CA PRO A 16 -11.44 -14.55 3.56
C PRO A 16 -12.78 -14.00 4.06
N LEU A 17 -13.20 -14.29 5.30
CA LEU A 17 -14.53 -13.90 5.77
C LEU A 17 -14.64 -12.39 5.99
N CYS A 18 -15.64 -11.76 5.36
CA CYS A 18 -15.92 -10.34 5.49
C CYS A 18 -17.43 -10.07 5.61
N ASN A 19 -17.82 -9.01 6.31
CA ASN A 19 -19.21 -8.55 6.43
C ASN A 19 -19.69 -7.74 5.20
N ILE A 20 -18.78 -7.33 4.32
CA ILE A 20 -19.10 -6.62 3.08
C ILE A 20 -18.64 -7.42 1.86
N ARG A 21 -19.15 -7.09 0.68
CA ARG A 21 -18.84 -7.76 -0.60
C ARG A 21 -18.44 -6.72 -1.64
N CYS A 22 -17.25 -6.13 -1.48
CA CYS A 22 -16.77 -5.17 -2.47
C CYS A 22 -16.63 -5.85 -3.83
N GLU A 23 -17.12 -5.22 -4.90
CA GLU A 23 -17.19 -5.86 -6.22
C GLU A 23 -15.83 -6.14 -6.86
N TYR A 24 -14.80 -5.37 -6.51
CA TYR A 24 -13.42 -5.54 -6.96
C TYR A 24 -12.57 -6.40 -6.00
N CYS A 25 -13.15 -6.91 -4.90
CA CYS A 25 -12.35 -7.61 -3.89
C CYS A 25 -11.85 -8.96 -4.41
N PHE A 26 -10.55 -9.07 -4.63
CA PHE A 26 -9.92 -10.32 -5.05
C PHE A 26 -9.76 -11.36 -3.92
N TYR A 27 -9.99 -10.98 -2.67
CA TYR A 27 -9.67 -11.83 -1.51
C TYR A 27 -10.86 -12.66 -1.00
N LEU A 28 -12.12 -12.22 -1.18
CA LEU A 28 -13.27 -13.00 -0.70
C LEU A 28 -13.44 -14.33 -1.44
N SER A 29 -13.08 -14.38 -2.73
CA SER A 29 -13.15 -15.61 -3.52
C SER A 29 -12.23 -16.72 -3.01
N LYS A 30 -11.27 -16.39 -2.14
CA LYS A 30 -10.39 -17.37 -1.49
C LYS A 30 -11.14 -18.29 -0.52
N GLU A 31 -12.40 -17.98 -0.17
CA GLU A 31 -13.25 -18.87 0.62
C GLU A 31 -13.33 -20.28 0.00
N GLU A 32 -13.36 -20.35 -1.34
CA GLU A 32 -13.40 -21.59 -2.12
C GLU A 32 -12.14 -22.45 -1.95
N LEU A 33 -10.99 -21.85 -1.62
CA LEU A 33 -9.73 -22.57 -1.44
C LEU A 33 -9.68 -23.40 -0.14
N PHE A 34 -10.36 -22.93 0.90
CA PHE A 34 -10.33 -23.57 2.22
C PHE A 34 -11.51 -24.53 2.43
N GLY A 35 -12.64 -24.30 1.74
CA GLY A 35 -13.79 -25.20 1.75
C GLY A 35 -14.44 -25.41 3.13
N HIS A 36 -14.13 -24.55 4.10
CA HIS A 36 -14.68 -24.65 5.45
C HIS A 36 -16.16 -24.25 5.46
N LYS A 37 -16.93 -24.84 6.39
CA LYS A 37 -18.39 -24.66 6.44
C LYS A 37 -18.83 -23.79 7.60
N LYS A 38 -18.00 -23.68 8.63
CA LYS A 38 -18.26 -22.92 9.85
C LYS A 38 -17.25 -21.80 9.99
N ARG A 39 -17.72 -20.65 10.45
CA ARG A 39 -16.87 -19.50 10.78
C ARG A 39 -15.73 -19.83 11.75
N SER A 40 -15.97 -20.74 12.71
CA SER A 40 -14.94 -21.16 13.68
C SER A 40 -13.74 -21.84 13.01
N GLU A 41 -13.93 -22.46 11.85
CA GLU A 41 -12.84 -23.11 11.10
C GLU A 41 -11.96 -22.07 10.40
N TYR A 42 -12.52 -20.91 10.05
CA TYR A 42 -11.77 -19.77 9.52
C TYR A 42 -11.06 -18.93 10.58
N THR A 43 -11.35 -19.15 11.87
CA THR A 43 -10.74 -18.36 12.94
C THR A 43 -9.39 -18.95 13.31
N MET A 44 -8.34 -18.12 13.31
CA MET A 44 -7.01 -18.51 13.74
C MET A 44 -7.08 -19.03 15.17
N ARG A 45 -6.69 -20.30 15.37
CA ARG A 45 -6.69 -20.92 16.69
C ARG A 45 -5.58 -20.32 17.55
N GLU A 46 -5.77 -20.29 18.86
CA GLU A 46 -4.77 -19.75 19.80
C GLU A 46 -3.39 -20.40 19.63
N GLU A 47 -3.35 -21.71 19.42
CA GLU A 47 -2.12 -22.47 19.14
C GLU A 47 -1.39 -21.95 17.88
N VAL A 48 -2.13 -21.64 16.82
CA VAL A 48 -1.57 -21.08 15.58
C VAL A 48 -1.09 -19.66 15.81
N MET A 49 -1.86 -18.85 16.53
CA MET A 49 -1.50 -17.47 16.87
C MET A 49 -0.23 -17.40 17.73
N GLU A 50 -0.12 -18.20 18.78
CA GLU A 50 1.07 -18.26 19.64
C GLU A 50 2.30 -18.72 18.85
N THR A 51 2.15 -19.77 18.03
CA THR A 51 3.23 -20.27 17.17
C THR A 51 3.68 -19.22 16.16
N PHE A 52 2.74 -18.57 15.47
CA PHE A 52 3.02 -17.49 14.53
C PHE A 52 3.74 -16.32 15.21
N ILE A 53 3.21 -15.81 16.32
CA ILE A 53 3.79 -14.64 17.00
C ILE A 53 5.20 -14.94 17.49
N HIS A 54 5.38 -16.10 18.15
CA HIS A 54 6.68 -16.52 18.65
C HIS A 54 7.70 -16.67 17.51
N GLN A 55 7.37 -17.45 16.48
CA GLN A 55 8.28 -17.69 15.36
C GLN A 55 8.52 -16.43 14.54
N TYR A 56 7.54 -15.54 14.38
CA TYR A 56 7.74 -14.30 13.63
C TYR A 56 8.76 -13.40 14.32
N ILE A 57 8.73 -13.31 15.64
CA ILE A 57 9.73 -12.57 16.43
C ILE A 57 11.09 -13.26 16.38
N ASP A 58 11.16 -14.58 16.60
CA ASP A 58 12.42 -15.33 16.64
C ASP A 58 13.13 -15.36 15.28
N ALA A 59 12.37 -15.49 14.19
CA ALA A 59 12.89 -15.53 12.84
C ALA A 59 13.44 -14.18 12.35
N GLN A 60 13.10 -13.04 13.00
CA GLN A 60 13.69 -11.75 12.61
C GLN A 60 15.20 -11.74 12.87
N PRO A 61 16.00 -11.07 12.00
CA PRO A 61 17.42 -10.89 12.24
C PRO A 61 17.74 -10.39 13.66
N THR A 62 18.87 -10.85 14.19
CA THR A 62 19.37 -10.38 15.49
C THR A 62 19.60 -8.87 15.43
N GLY A 63 19.04 -8.16 16.39
CA GLY A 63 19.15 -6.70 16.49
C GLY A 63 18.10 -5.91 15.70
N THR A 64 17.09 -6.55 15.08
CA THR A 64 15.92 -5.84 14.55
C THR A 64 15.26 -5.03 15.68
N PRO A 65 15.23 -3.69 15.61
CA PRO A 65 14.80 -2.84 16.71
C PRO A 65 13.27 -2.75 16.83
N GLU A 66 12.56 -3.02 15.73
CA GLU A 66 11.11 -2.89 15.64
C GLU A 66 10.53 -4.00 14.76
N ILE A 67 9.41 -4.58 15.19
CA ILE A 67 8.60 -5.50 14.40
C ILE A 67 7.16 -5.00 14.37
N THR A 68 6.50 -5.13 13.21
CA THR A 68 5.09 -4.73 13.05
C THR A 68 4.25 -5.95 12.69
N PHE A 69 3.25 -6.24 13.51
CA PHE A 69 2.19 -7.20 13.21
C PHE A 69 1.10 -6.49 12.42
N ALA A 70 0.86 -6.93 11.18
CA ALA A 70 -0.20 -6.40 10.33
C ALA A 70 -1.39 -7.36 10.30
N TRP A 71 -2.52 -6.93 10.86
CA TRP A 71 -3.76 -7.67 10.89
C TRP A 71 -4.66 -7.24 9.73
N GLN A 72 -4.92 -8.16 8.81
CA GLN A 72 -5.75 -7.97 7.61
C GLN A 72 -6.70 -9.17 7.45
N GLY A 73 -7.12 -9.48 6.23
CA GLY A 73 -7.86 -10.70 5.90
C GLY A 73 -9.36 -10.57 6.14
N GLY A 74 -10.11 -10.75 5.05
CA GLY A 74 -11.54 -10.48 4.96
C GLY A 74 -11.83 -9.18 5.71
N GLU A 75 -12.55 -9.28 6.83
CA GLU A 75 -12.58 -8.23 7.84
C GLU A 75 -12.12 -8.74 9.21
N PRO A 76 -10.94 -8.36 9.72
CA PRO A 76 -10.47 -8.81 11.04
C PRO A 76 -11.31 -8.24 12.19
N MET A 77 -12.04 -7.13 12.00
CA MET A 77 -12.97 -6.59 13.01
C MET A 77 -14.15 -7.54 13.32
N LEU A 78 -14.34 -8.58 12.51
CA LEU A 78 -15.26 -9.67 12.84
C LEU A 78 -14.83 -10.45 14.10
N LEU A 79 -13.55 -10.49 14.43
CA LEU A 79 -13.07 -11.19 15.62
C LEU A 79 -13.32 -10.38 16.90
N PRO A 80 -13.63 -11.07 18.02
CA PRO A 80 -13.85 -10.42 19.31
C PRO A 80 -12.57 -9.71 19.77
N GLN A 81 -12.72 -8.68 20.61
CA GLN A 81 -11.58 -7.89 21.11
C GLN A 81 -10.57 -8.78 21.87
N SER A 82 -11.09 -9.79 22.59
CA SER A 82 -10.29 -10.78 23.30
C SER A 82 -9.29 -11.55 22.43
N PHE A 83 -9.55 -11.68 21.13
CA PHE A 83 -8.57 -12.25 20.19
C PHE A 83 -7.31 -11.38 20.11
N PHE A 84 -7.49 -10.08 19.92
CA PHE A 84 -6.38 -9.14 19.78
C PHE A 84 -5.72 -8.80 21.11
N GLU A 85 -6.47 -8.81 22.22
CA GLU A 85 -5.89 -8.76 23.57
C GLU A 85 -4.92 -9.93 23.80
N LYS A 86 -5.31 -11.14 23.38
CA LYS A 86 -4.44 -12.31 23.48
C LYS A 86 -3.22 -12.19 22.56
N ALA A 87 -3.38 -11.67 21.34
CA ALA A 87 -2.26 -11.42 20.44
C ALA A 87 -1.24 -10.45 21.07
N VAL A 88 -1.70 -9.32 21.61
CA VAL A 88 -0.84 -8.32 22.29
C VAL A 88 -0.13 -8.92 23.52
N GLU A 89 -0.82 -9.76 24.30
CA GLU A 89 -0.21 -10.49 25.43
C GLU A 89 0.96 -11.37 24.95
N LEU A 90 0.74 -12.14 23.87
CA LEU A 90 1.75 -13.04 23.30
C LEU A 90 2.91 -12.25 22.67
N GLU A 91 2.62 -11.16 21.96
CA GLU A 91 3.61 -10.26 21.39
C GLU A 91 4.56 -9.71 22.45
N GLN A 92 4.01 -9.25 23.58
CA GLN A 92 4.79 -8.76 24.72
C GLN A 92 5.58 -9.88 25.40
N LYS A 93 4.99 -11.08 25.54
CA LYS A 93 5.64 -12.27 26.11
C LYS A 93 6.89 -12.66 25.33
N TYR A 94 6.85 -12.59 23.99
CA TYR A 94 7.94 -13.03 23.12
C TYR A 94 8.88 -11.90 22.68
N ALA A 95 8.52 -10.63 22.91
CA ALA A 95 9.34 -9.49 22.54
C ALA A 95 10.76 -9.60 23.13
N ARG A 96 11.76 -9.43 22.26
CA ARG A 96 13.17 -9.39 22.69
C ARG A 96 13.43 -8.12 23.51
N PRO A 97 14.36 -8.12 24.48
CA PRO A 97 14.68 -6.93 25.25
C PRO A 97 15.04 -5.73 24.36
N GLY A 98 14.32 -4.61 24.54
CA GLY A 98 14.51 -3.37 23.77
C GLY A 98 13.89 -3.38 22.37
N MET A 99 13.27 -4.49 21.93
CA MET A 99 12.54 -4.55 20.67
C MET A 99 11.16 -3.90 20.83
N LYS A 100 10.82 -2.99 19.93
CA LYS A 100 9.51 -2.37 19.85
C LYS A 100 8.57 -3.27 19.03
N VAL A 101 7.42 -3.62 19.59
CA VAL A 101 6.36 -4.33 18.87
C VAL A 101 5.25 -3.34 18.53
N LEU A 102 4.91 -3.25 17.25
CA LEU A 102 3.85 -2.40 16.72
C LEU A 102 2.74 -3.25 16.12
N ASN A 103 1.53 -2.68 16.13
CA ASN A 103 0.37 -3.28 15.52
C ASN A 103 -0.24 -2.34 14.47
N ALA A 104 -0.44 -2.88 13.27
CA ALA A 104 -1.19 -2.23 12.20
C ALA A 104 -2.46 -3.05 11.91
N PHE A 105 -3.61 -2.39 11.81
CA PHE A 105 -4.89 -3.05 11.64
C PHE A 105 -5.63 -2.50 10.43
N GLN A 106 -5.85 -3.32 9.42
CA GLN A 106 -6.61 -2.92 8.25
C GLN A 106 -8.07 -3.35 8.36
N THR A 107 -8.98 -2.39 8.18
CA THR A 107 -10.42 -2.61 8.31
C THR A 107 -11.20 -1.89 7.22
N ASN A 108 -12.39 -2.39 6.91
CA ASN A 108 -13.40 -1.68 6.14
C ASN A 108 -14.08 -0.57 6.95
N GLY A 109 -13.86 -0.49 8.26
CA GLY A 109 -14.33 0.60 9.13
C GLY A 109 -15.77 0.48 9.61
N THR A 110 -16.60 -0.38 9.01
CA THR A 110 -18.05 -0.45 9.28
C THR A 110 -18.39 -0.92 10.70
N LEU A 111 -17.50 -1.71 11.30
CA LEU A 111 -17.68 -2.33 12.61
C LEU A 111 -16.90 -1.63 13.74
N VAL A 112 -16.27 -0.49 13.46
CA VAL A 112 -15.52 0.27 14.47
C VAL A 112 -16.50 0.94 15.43
N SER A 113 -16.69 0.34 16.60
CA SER A 113 -17.43 0.94 17.72
C SER A 113 -16.55 1.90 18.51
N ARG A 114 -17.18 2.72 19.36
CA ARG A 114 -16.47 3.58 20.31
C ARG A 114 -15.54 2.79 21.24
N SER A 115 -16.02 1.69 21.82
CA SER A 115 -15.22 0.86 22.72
C SER A 115 -14.01 0.23 22.01
N ARG A 116 -14.17 -0.18 20.74
CA ARG A 116 -13.06 -0.70 19.94
C ARG A 116 -12.05 0.39 19.62
N ALA A 117 -12.51 1.60 19.28
CA ALA A 117 -11.64 2.75 19.04
C ALA A 117 -10.81 3.13 20.29
N GLU A 118 -11.46 3.20 21.46
CA GLU A 118 -10.79 3.45 22.75
C GLU A 118 -9.72 2.39 23.04
N TRP A 119 -10.03 1.11 22.83
CA TRP A 119 -9.07 0.02 23.00
C TRP A 119 -7.87 0.10 22.02
N PHE A 120 -8.11 0.43 20.75
CA PHE A 120 -7.02 0.62 19.78
C PHE A 120 -6.09 1.77 20.17
N ALA A 121 -6.64 2.87 20.72
CA ALA A 121 -5.84 3.99 21.21
C ALA A 121 -4.96 3.57 22.39
N GLU A 122 -5.54 2.89 23.38
CA GLU A 122 -4.82 2.40 24.57
C GLU A 122 -3.67 1.46 24.22
N ASN A 123 -3.80 0.69 23.14
CA ASN A 123 -2.81 -0.27 22.69
C ASN A 123 -1.92 0.24 21.54
N ASN A 124 -2.00 1.54 21.19
CA ASN A 124 -1.19 2.20 20.15
C ASN A 124 -1.25 1.49 18.79
N PHE A 125 -2.44 1.04 18.38
CA PHE A 125 -2.66 0.46 17.06
C PHE A 125 -2.71 1.56 15.98
N LEU A 126 -1.99 1.35 14.88
CA LEU A 126 -2.17 2.14 13.66
C LEU A 126 -3.29 1.52 12.82
N LEU A 127 -4.34 2.27 12.52
CA LEU A 127 -5.45 1.75 11.71
C LEU A 127 -5.30 2.11 10.23
N GLY A 128 -5.70 1.19 9.36
CA GLY A 128 -5.89 1.43 7.93
C GLY A 128 -7.36 1.31 7.58
N VAL A 129 -8.02 2.43 7.33
CA VAL A 129 -9.45 2.46 6.98
C VAL A 129 -9.62 2.48 5.47
N SER A 130 -10.36 1.50 4.96
CA SER A 130 -10.60 1.39 3.52
C SER A 130 -11.74 2.32 3.07
N ILE A 131 -11.44 3.33 2.26
CA ILE A 131 -12.41 4.31 1.78
C ILE A 131 -11.99 4.88 0.40
N ASP A 132 -12.88 4.81 -0.59
CA ASP A 132 -12.53 5.07 -1.99
C ASP A 132 -12.84 6.50 -2.48
N GLY A 133 -13.26 7.38 -1.58
CA GLY A 133 -13.75 8.72 -1.88
C GLY A 133 -15.00 9.05 -1.05
N ASP A 134 -15.73 10.07 -1.49
CA ASP A 134 -17.00 10.44 -0.89
C ASP A 134 -18.09 9.36 -1.10
N GLU A 135 -19.30 9.60 -0.58
CA GLU A 135 -20.36 8.60 -0.52
C GLU A 135 -20.67 7.95 -1.88
N ASP A 136 -20.70 8.75 -2.94
CA ASP A 136 -21.01 8.32 -4.30
C ASP A 136 -19.89 7.41 -4.86
N LEU A 137 -18.62 7.84 -4.74
CA LEU A 137 -17.48 7.04 -5.21
C LEU A 137 -17.29 5.76 -4.39
N HIS A 138 -17.47 5.84 -3.07
CA HIS A 138 -17.30 4.70 -2.16
C HIS A 138 -18.38 3.63 -2.36
N ASN A 139 -19.65 4.04 -2.32
CA ASN A 139 -20.78 3.10 -2.38
C ASN A 139 -20.94 2.45 -3.76
N ARG A 140 -20.24 2.95 -4.78
CA ARG A 140 -20.23 2.35 -6.12
C ARG A 140 -19.91 0.86 -6.04
N TYR A 141 -18.82 0.52 -5.36
CA TYR A 141 -18.28 -0.83 -5.30
C TYR A 141 -18.14 -1.40 -3.89
N ARG A 142 -18.12 -0.57 -2.83
CA ARG A 142 -18.08 -1.04 -1.44
C ARG A 142 -19.50 -1.17 -0.90
N ARG A 143 -20.04 -2.37 -1.08
CA ARG A 143 -21.41 -2.73 -0.68
C ARG A 143 -21.40 -3.84 0.34
N ASP A 144 -22.37 -3.82 1.24
CA ASP A 144 -22.60 -4.93 2.15
C ASP A 144 -23.12 -6.18 1.42
N ARG A 145 -23.40 -7.25 2.17
CA ARG A 145 -23.93 -8.51 1.59
C ARG A 145 -25.36 -8.38 1.04
N GLU A 146 -26.08 -7.30 1.37
CA GLU A 146 -27.44 -6.98 0.89
C GLU A 146 -27.41 -5.97 -0.28
N GLY A 147 -26.21 -5.56 -0.71
CA GLY A 147 -26.01 -4.62 -1.81
C GLY A 147 -26.13 -3.14 -1.43
N GLN A 148 -26.28 -2.82 -0.15
CA GLN A 148 -26.36 -1.44 0.34
C GLN A 148 -24.97 -0.82 0.46
N GLY A 149 -24.88 0.49 0.25
CA GLY A 149 -23.62 1.23 0.37
C GLY A 149 -23.15 1.34 1.82
N THR A 150 -21.84 1.14 2.06
CA THR A 150 -21.25 1.07 3.41
C THR A 150 -20.76 2.40 3.96
N PHE A 151 -20.75 3.47 3.16
CA PHE A 151 -20.09 4.73 3.50
C PHE A 151 -20.49 5.30 4.86
N LYS A 152 -21.78 5.30 5.20
CA LYS A 152 -22.27 5.86 6.47
C LYS A 152 -21.72 5.12 7.69
N ASP A 153 -21.60 3.80 7.58
CA ASP A 153 -21.01 2.98 8.64
C ASP A 153 -19.51 3.22 8.78
N VAL A 154 -18.80 3.36 7.65
CA VAL A 154 -17.38 3.73 7.64
C VAL A 154 -17.16 5.10 8.29
N MET A 155 -17.97 6.10 7.95
CA MET A 155 -17.88 7.44 8.52
C MET A 155 -18.16 7.46 10.02
N ARG A 156 -19.13 6.68 10.51
CA ARG A 156 -19.32 6.48 11.96
C ARG A 156 -18.06 5.89 12.59
N GLY A 157 -17.44 4.90 11.94
CA GLY A 157 -16.19 4.31 12.39
C GLY A 157 -15.05 5.33 12.48
N VAL A 158 -14.85 6.13 11.43
CA VAL A 158 -13.85 7.21 11.38
C VAL A 158 -14.07 8.24 12.50
N GLU A 159 -15.31 8.66 12.76
CA GLU A 159 -15.59 9.58 13.85
C GLU A 159 -15.30 8.97 15.23
N ASN A 160 -15.53 7.67 15.42
CA ASN A 160 -15.13 6.97 16.64
C ASN A 160 -13.61 6.96 16.82
N LEU A 161 -12.84 6.70 15.75
CA LEU A 161 -11.36 6.74 15.78
C LEU A 161 -10.84 8.13 16.15
N LYS A 162 -11.37 9.17 15.51
CA LYS A 162 -11.01 10.56 15.81
C LYS A 162 -11.34 10.94 17.25
N ALA A 163 -12.52 10.57 17.73
CA ALA A 163 -12.94 10.86 19.10
C ALA A 163 -12.04 10.18 20.15
N ALA A 164 -11.50 8.99 19.85
CA ALA A 164 -10.57 8.27 20.70
C ALA A 164 -9.10 8.68 20.51
N GLY A 165 -8.78 9.51 19.51
CA GLY A 165 -7.39 9.91 19.20
C GLY A 165 -6.55 8.81 18.55
N VAL A 166 -7.18 7.84 17.87
CA VAL A 166 -6.48 6.77 17.15
C VAL A 166 -5.86 7.33 15.87
N GLU A 167 -4.57 7.06 15.66
CA GLU A 167 -3.91 7.33 14.38
C GLU A 167 -4.45 6.38 13.30
N PHE A 168 -4.88 6.95 12.16
CA PHE A 168 -5.36 6.15 11.04
C PHE A 168 -4.88 6.69 9.69
N ASN A 169 -4.66 5.73 8.80
CA ASN A 169 -4.41 5.92 7.39
C ASN A 169 -5.69 5.63 6.61
N THR A 170 -5.80 6.20 5.42
CA THR A 170 -6.85 5.82 4.46
C THR A 170 -6.27 5.05 3.28
N LEU A 171 -6.93 3.94 2.92
CA LEU A 171 -6.60 3.13 1.77
C LEU A 171 -7.72 3.22 0.74
N THR A 172 -7.39 3.75 -0.43
CA THR A 172 -8.35 3.99 -1.52
C THR A 172 -8.05 3.05 -2.67
N ALA A 173 -9.02 2.21 -3.03
CA ALA A 173 -9.00 1.46 -4.27
C ALA A 173 -9.27 2.40 -5.44
N VAL A 174 -8.27 2.62 -6.29
CA VAL A 174 -8.38 3.48 -7.48
C VAL A 174 -8.80 2.62 -8.66
N GLN A 175 -10.01 2.86 -9.14
CA GLN A 175 -10.73 2.09 -10.15
C GLN A 175 -11.24 3.05 -11.25
N SER A 176 -11.77 2.50 -12.35
CA SER A 176 -12.18 3.27 -13.54
C SER A 176 -13.13 4.45 -13.28
N ASP A 177 -14.06 4.33 -12.33
CA ASP A 177 -15.09 5.30 -11.97
C ASP A 177 -14.60 6.37 -10.97
N ASN A 178 -13.48 6.18 -10.26
CA ASN A 178 -12.89 7.22 -9.39
C ASN A 178 -11.53 7.76 -9.87
N GLY A 179 -10.87 7.07 -10.82
CA GLY A 179 -9.56 7.44 -11.35
C GLY A 179 -9.51 8.78 -12.08
N ASP A 180 -10.67 9.30 -12.52
CA ASP A 180 -10.77 10.63 -13.16
C ASP A 180 -11.02 11.78 -12.17
N TYR A 181 -11.08 11.50 -10.86
CA TYR A 181 -11.43 12.49 -9.84
C TYR A 181 -10.37 12.65 -8.73
N PRO A 182 -9.08 12.86 -9.06
CA PRO A 182 -8.02 12.91 -8.05
C PRO A 182 -8.24 13.99 -6.99
N GLU A 183 -8.64 15.19 -7.37
CA GLU A 183 -8.90 16.28 -6.42
C GLU A 183 -10.06 15.98 -5.48
N ARG A 184 -11.15 15.40 -6.00
CA ARG A 184 -12.35 15.05 -5.22
C ARG A 184 -12.01 14.00 -4.18
N VAL A 185 -11.27 12.96 -4.57
CA VAL A 185 -10.82 11.91 -3.66
C VAL A 185 -9.87 12.49 -2.62
N TYR A 186 -8.81 13.19 -3.04
CA TYR A 186 -7.81 13.73 -2.14
C TYR A 186 -8.39 14.70 -1.09
N ASP A 187 -9.24 15.62 -1.51
CA ASP A 187 -9.90 16.57 -0.59
C ASP A 187 -10.80 15.87 0.39
N PHE A 188 -11.59 14.91 -0.08
CA PHE A 188 -12.49 14.17 0.77
C PHE A 188 -11.70 13.45 1.87
N LEU A 189 -10.64 12.72 1.52
CA LEU A 189 -9.82 11.98 2.48
C LEU A 189 -9.20 12.92 3.54
N LYS A 190 -8.73 14.10 3.13
CA LYS A 190 -8.25 15.11 4.07
C LYS A 190 -9.37 15.66 4.96
N SER A 191 -10.55 15.89 4.40
CA SER A 191 -11.70 16.46 5.12
C SER A 191 -12.19 15.55 6.24
N ILE A 192 -12.01 14.24 6.11
CA ILE A 192 -12.33 13.26 7.16
C ILE A 192 -11.21 13.11 8.20
N GLY A 193 -10.12 13.87 8.09
CA GLY A 193 -9.02 13.89 9.06
C GLY A 193 -7.86 12.96 8.74
N SER A 194 -7.79 12.39 7.53
CA SER A 194 -6.66 11.54 7.13
C SER A 194 -5.44 12.37 6.73
N GLU A 195 -4.31 12.11 7.38
CA GLU A 195 -3.02 12.69 7.03
C GLU A 195 -2.12 11.72 6.25
N TYR A 196 -2.43 10.42 6.27
CA TYR A 196 -1.64 9.37 5.62
C TYR A 196 -2.50 8.61 4.60
N LEU A 197 -2.18 8.79 3.31
CA LEU A 197 -2.99 8.33 2.19
C LEU A 197 -2.28 7.24 1.39
N GLN A 198 -2.99 6.15 1.12
CA GLN A 198 -2.53 5.06 0.27
C GLN A 198 -3.51 4.88 -0.89
N PHE A 199 -2.99 4.89 -2.12
CA PHE A 199 -3.76 4.68 -3.34
C PHE A 199 -3.34 3.37 -3.98
N ILE A 200 -4.30 2.45 -4.13
CA ILE A 200 -4.07 1.08 -4.59
C ILE A 200 -4.81 0.92 -5.92
N PRO A 201 -4.12 0.72 -7.05
CA PRO A 201 -4.80 0.58 -8.33
C PRO A 201 -5.54 -0.76 -8.40
N ILE A 202 -6.80 -0.72 -8.85
CA ILE A 202 -7.56 -1.89 -9.23
C ILE A 202 -7.19 -2.24 -10.67
N VAL A 203 -6.56 -3.40 -10.84
CA VAL A 203 -6.27 -4.01 -12.13
C VAL A 203 -6.68 -5.48 -12.02
N GLU A 204 -7.77 -5.85 -12.70
CA GLU A 204 -8.36 -7.19 -12.62
C GLU A 204 -8.19 -7.87 -13.98
N SER A 205 -7.35 -8.90 -14.04
CA SER A 205 -7.24 -9.74 -15.24
C SER A 205 -8.54 -10.51 -15.44
N LEU A 206 -9.10 -10.50 -16.67
CA LEU A 206 -10.26 -11.32 -17.02
C LEU A 206 -9.87 -12.73 -17.50
N THR A 207 -8.57 -12.99 -17.66
CA THR A 207 -8.03 -14.31 -17.99
C THR A 207 -7.27 -14.85 -16.79
N ASP A 208 -7.58 -16.07 -16.37
CA ASP A 208 -6.87 -16.78 -15.29
C ASP A 208 -5.41 -17.09 -15.65
N SER A 209 -5.05 -16.96 -16.93
CA SER A 209 -3.69 -17.10 -17.40
C SER A 209 -2.99 -15.75 -17.47
N VAL A 210 -1.76 -15.74 -16.96
CA VAL A 210 -0.70 -14.76 -17.15
C VAL A 210 -0.30 -14.71 -18.63
N SER A 211 -1.25 -14.52 -19.55
CA SER A 211 -1.08 -14.50 -21.02
C SER A 211 -2.11 -13.53 -21.61
N GLY A 212 -1.64 -12.37 -22.10
CA GLY A 212 -2.41 -11.34 -22.81
C GLY A 212 -3.86 -11.14 -22.37
N GLY A 213 -4.08 -10.50 -21.23
CA GLY A 213 -5.42 -10.38 -20.64
C GLY A 213 -6.07 -9.04 -20.93
N ALA A 214 -7.30 -9.06 -21.47
CA ALA A 214 -8.22 -7.96 -21.27
C ALA A 214 -8.44 -7.77 -19.75
N VAL A 215 -8.42 -6.53 -19.29
CA VAL A 215 -8.75 -6.21 -17.89
C VAL A 215 -10.24 -5.96 -17.72
N SER A 216 -10.76 -6.09 -16.50
CA SER A 216 -12.16 -5.79 -16.20
C SER A 216 -12.47 -4.31 -16.50
N LYS A 217 -13.75 -4.00 -16.72
CA LYS A 217 -14.20 -2.61 -16.89
C LYS A 217 -13.95 -1.74 -15.65
N ARG A 218 -13.79 -2.33 -14.46
CA ARG A 218 -13.48 -1.62 -13.21
C ARG A 218 -12.01 -1.25 -13.11
N SER A 219 -11.16 -1.87 -13.92
CA SER A 219 -9.72 -1.66 -13.83
C SER A 219 -9.38 -0.23 -14.23
N VAL A 220 -8.58 0.44 -13.40
CA VAL A 220 -8.07 1.76 -13.75
C VAL A 220 -7.18 1.63 -14.99
N SER A 221 -7.40 2.50 -15.98
CA SER A 221 -6.51 2.53 -17.14
C SER A 221 -5.16 3.13 -16.78
N SER A 222 -4.13 2.82 -17.59
CA SER A 222 -2.80 3.44 -17.44
C SER A 222 -2.86 4.97 -17.45
N GLY A 223 -3.62 5.56 -18.38
CA GLY A 223 -3.81 7.01 -18.48
C GLY A 223 -4.50 7.60 -17.25
N GLN A 224 -5.58 6.97 -16.78
CA GLN A 224 -6.26 7.39 -15.55
C GLN A 224 -5.34 7.35 -14.34
N TRP A 225 -4.56 6.28 -14.16
CA TRP A 225 -3.63 6.17 -13.04
C TRP A 225 -2.59 7.31 -13.04
N GLY A 226 -1.98 7.59 -14.19
CA GLY A 226 -1.02 8.69 -14.33
C GLY A 226 -1.65 10.05 -14.05
N ALA A 227 -2.83 10.32 -14.62
CA ALA A 227 -3.56 11.56 -14.40
C ALA A 227 -4.00 11.72 -12.93
N PHE A 228 -4.46 10.64 -12.31
CA PHE A 228 -4.87 10.61 -10.91
C PHE A 228 -3.70 10.97 -9.99
N MET A 229 -2.57 10.28 -10.12
CA MET A 229 -1.39 10.54 -9.28
C MET A 229 -0.82 11.95 -9.51
N ASN A 230 -0.82 12.44 -10.75
CA ASN A 230 -0.39 13.81 -11.07
C ASN A 230 -1.32 14.87 -10.48
N GLY A 231 -2.64 14.70 -10.58
CA GLY A 231 -3.61 15.64 -10.00
C GLY A 231 -3.49 15.74 -8.48
N ILE A 232 -3.32 14.61 -7.81
CA ILE A 232 -3.04 14.58 -6.36
C ILE A 232 -1.71 15.28 -6.05
N PHE A 233 -0.65 14.99 -6.82
CA PHE A 233 0.65 15.61 -6.61
C PHE A 233 0.59 17.13 -6.75
N ASP A 234 -0.06 17.63 -7.80
CA ASP A 234 -0.23 19.06 -8.06
C ASP A 234 -0.99 19.78 -6.97
N ARG A 235 -1.87 19.07 -6.27
CA ARG A 235 -2.59 19.59 -5.12
C ARG A 235 -1.71 19.57 -3.87
N TRP A 236 -1.08 18.44 -3.58
CA TRP A 236 -0.23 18.22 -2.41
C TRP A 236 0.97 19.18 -2.39
N VAL A 237 1.70 19.31 -3.51
CA VAL A 237 2.95 20.08 -3.59
C VAL A 237 2.74 21.58 -3.32
N LYS A 238 1.51 22.07 -3.48
CA LYS A 238 1.13 23.47 -3.21
C LYS A 238 1.09 23.80 -1.72
N ALA A 239 0.59 22.89 -0.87
CA ALA A 239 0.20 23.25 0.49
C ALA A 239 0.52 22.23 1.59
N ASP A 240 0.81 20.98 1.23
CA ASP A 240 0.68 19.84 2.15
C ASP A 240 1.99 19.08 2.43
N ILE A 241 3.12 19.54 1.87
CA ILE A 241 4.43 18.94 2.14
C ILE A 241 4.76 19.02 3.64
N GLY A 242 4.98 17.85 4.26
CA GLY A 242 5.24 17.73 5.70
C GLY A 242 3.99 17.79 6.58
N LYS A 243 2.79 17.73 5.99
CA LYS A 243 1.50 17.69 6.70
C LYS A 243 0.65 16.50 6.27
N VAL A 244 0.61 16.21 4.97
CA VAL A 244 -0.07 15.04 4.40
C VAL A 244 0.98 14.18 3.72
N PHE A 245 0.92 12.89 3.99
CA PHE A 245 1.86 11.86 3.55
C PHE A 245 1.14 10.94 2.58
N VAL A 246 1.53 10.99 1.32
CA VAL A 246 1.02 10.08 0.30
C VAL A 246 2.10 9.04 0.08
N GLN A 247 1.79 7.76 0.35
CA GLN A 247 2.79 6.68 0.38
C GLN A 247 3.70 6.68 -0.86
N GLN A 248 3.11 6.84 -2.05
CA GLN A 248 3.85 6.89 -3.32
C GLN A 248 4.81 8.08 -3.41
N PHE A 249 4.46 9.24 -2.84
CA PHE A 249 5.32 10.43 -2.86
C PHE A 249 6.49 10.26 -1.91
N ASP A 250 6.25 9.70 -0.72
CA ASP A 250 7.30 9.41 0.26
C ASP A 250 8.28 8.36 -0.28
N THR A 251 7.77 7.31 -0.92
CA THR A 251 8.60 6.31 -1.63
C THR A 251 9.46 6.96 -2.71
N LEU A 252 8.88 7.79 -3.58
CA LEU A 252 9.64 8.42 -4.67
C LEU A 252 10.67 9.43 -4.18
N LEU A 253 10.35 10.22 -3.15
CA LEU A 253 11.32 11.11 -2.52
C LEU A 253 12.51 10.31 -1.96
N GLY A 254 12.25 9.19 -1.29
CA GLY A 254 13.29 8.28 -0.79
C GLY A 254 14.17 7.72 -1.91
N LEU A 255 13.56 7.23 -2.99
CA LEU A 255 14.27 6.71 -4.17
C LEU A 255 15.13 7.79 -4.84
N HIS A 256 14.62 9.02 -4.97
CA HIS A 256 15.38 10.15 -5.48
C HIS A 256 16.54 10.56 -4.57
N ALA A 257 16.42 10.33 -3.26
CA ALA A 257 17.49 10.54 -2.28
C ALA A 257 18.48 9.36 -2.21
N GLY A 258 18.28 8.28 -2.98
CA GLY A 258 19.15 7.12 -3.03
C GLY A 258 18.86 6.05 -1.96
N TYR A 259 17.74 6.16 -1.24
CA TYR A 259 17.27 5.11 -0.33
C TYR A 259 16.57 3.98 -1.12
N PRO A 260 16.55 2.74 -0.59
CA PRO A 260 15.76 1.67 -1.18
C PRO A 260 14.25 1.96 -1.08
N SER A 261 13.46 1.33 -1.96
CA SER A 261 12.00 1.40 -1.88
C SER A 261 11.49 0.80 -0.57
N ASN A 262 10.59 1.51 0.10
CA ASN A 262 9.86 1.03 1.28
C ASN A 262 8.55 0.29 0.93
N ILE A 263 8.17 0.21 -0.35
CA ILE A 263 7.02 -0.58 -0.82
C ILE A 263 7.44 -1.59 -1.89
N CYS A 264 6.76 -2.73 -1.93
CA CYS A 264 7.10 -3.84 -2.83
C CYS A 264 6.92 -3.49 -4.31
N VAL A 265 6.02 -2.56 -4.66
CA VAL A 265 5.74 -2.17 -6.05
C VAL A 265 6.98 -1.57 -6.71
N HIS A 266 7.71 -0.69 -6.02
CA HIS A 266 8.89 0.01 -6.55
C HIS A 266 10.23 -0.61 -6.15
N ALA A 267 10.22 -1.67 -5.33
CA ALA A 267 11.44 -2.42 -4.99
C ALA A 267 12.00 -3.22 -6.18
N GLU A 268 13.31 -3.47 -6.22
CA GLU A 268 13.94 -4.25 -7.29
C GLU A 268 13.43 -5.71 -7.32
N THR A 269 13.24 -6.30 -6.14
CA THR A 269 12.75 -7.67 -5.95
C THR A 269 11.43 -7.69 -5.15
N CYS A 270 10.72 -8.82 -5.21
CA CYS A 270 9.53 -9.11 -4.40
C CYS A 270 9.85 -10.07 -3.24
N GLY A 271 8.81 -10.51 -2.51
CA GLY A 271 8.90 -11.67 -1.61
C GLY A 271 9.23 -11.36 -0.15
N ASN A 272 9.46 -10.10 0.22
CA ASN A 272 9.71 -9.72 1.60
C ASN A 272 8.43 -9.41 2.40
N ALA A 273 7.26 -9.37 1.74
CA ALA A 273 5.95 -9.17 2.35
C ALA A 273 5.05 -10.37 1.99
N MET A 274 5.02 -11.34 2.90
CA MET A 274 4.30 -12.61 2.74
C MET A 274 2.94 -12.54 3.44
N ALA A 275 2.06 -13.48 3.13
CA ALA A 275 0.77 -13.61 3.81
C ALA A 275 0.78 -14.88 4.68
N ILE A 276 0.20 -14.80 5.87
CA ILE A 276 -0.08 -15.95 6.72
C ILE A 276 -1.58 -16.06 6.96
N GLU A 277 -2.13 -17.24 6.70
CA GLU A 277 -3.54 -17.56 6.85
C GLU A 277 -3.87 -18.08 8.25
N HIS A 278 -5.17 -18.09 8.56
CA HIS A 278 -5.73 -18.53 9.84
C HIS A 278 -5.36 -19.98 10.24
N ASP A 279 -5.02 -20.83 9.28
CA ASP A 279 -4.55 -22.21 9.48
C ASP A 279 -3.04 -22.33 9.68
N GLY A 280 -2.30 -21.21 9.61
CA GLY A 280 -0.83 -21.17 9.69
C GLY A 280 -0.14 -21.29 8.33
N SER A 281 -0.87 -21.48 7.23
CA SER A 281 -0.28 -21.57 5.89
C SER A 281 0.31 -20.23 5.47
N VAL A 282 1.53 -20.26 4.92
CA VAL A 282 2.27 -19.08 4.47
C VAL A 282 2.32 -19.05 2.95
N TYR A 283 2.10 -17.87 2.37
CA TYR A 283 2.10 -17.63 0.92
C TYR A 283 3.07 -16.52 0.54
N SER A 284 3.59 -16.58 -0.69
CA SER A 284 4.61 -15.65 -1.19
C SER A 284 4.25 -14.16 -1.11
N CYS A 285 2.94 -13.83 -1.20
CA CYS A 285 2.40 -12.47 -1.18
C CYS A 285 0.86 -12.50 -1.02
N ASP A 286 0.26 -11.43 -0.50
CA ASP A 286 -1.20 -11.26 -0.37
C ASP A 286 -2.00 -11.44 -1.68
N HIS A 287 -1.46 -10.97 -2.81
CA HIS A 287 -2.08 -11.17 -4.12
C HIS A 287 -1.97 -12.61 -4.64
N TYR A 288 -1.05 -13.39 -4.08
CA TYR A 288 -0.70 -14.74 -4.53
C TYR A 288 -1.09 -15.79 -3.49
N VAL A 289 -2.24 -15.63 -2.82
CA VAL A 289 -2.81 -16.70 -1.97
C VAL A 289 -3.51 -17.72 -2.86
N PHE A 290 -2.74 -18.60 -3.49
CA PHE A 290 -3.20 -19.75 -4.27
C PHE A 290 -2.29 -20.94 -3.99
N PRO A 291 -2.74 -22.20 -4.22
CA PRO A 291 -1.97 -23.39 -3.89
C PRO A 291 -0.53 -23.39 -4.44
N GLU A 292 -0.31 -22.85 -5.64
CA GLU A 292 1.00 -22.83 -6.31
C GLU A 292 2.02 -21.88 -5.66
N TYR A 293 1.54 -20.97 -4.81
CA TYR A 293 2.35 -19.97 -4.11
C TYR A 293 2.33 -20.17 -2.59
N ARG A 294 1.81 -21.31 -2.11
CA ARG A 294 1.98 -21.74 -0.71
C ARG A 294 3.44 -22.15 -0.52
N ILE A 295 4.11 -21.52 0.43
CA ILE A 295 5.55 -21.72 0.69
C ILE A 295 5.85 -22.48 1.99
N GLY A 296 4.84 -22.78 2.80
CA GLY A 296 4.97 -23.61 4.01
C GLY A 296 3.78 -23.44 4.95
N ASN A 297 3.87 -24.02 6.15
CA ASN A 297 2.95 -23.76 7.26
C ASN A 297 3.73 -23.70 8.58
N VAL A 298 3.49 -22.66 9.38
CA VAL A 298 4.25 -22.41 10.63
C VAL A 298 4.04 -23.48 11.71
N MET A 299 2.99 -24.28 11.59
CA MET A 299 2.72 -25.42 12.49
C MET A 299 3.51 -26.68 12.11
N GLU A 300 4.08 -26.70 10.90
CA GLU A 300 4.76 -27.87 10.32
C GLU A 300 6.27 -27.63 10.21
N GLU A 301 6.68 -26.38 9.95
CA GLU A 301 8.04 -25.97 9.64
C GLU A 301 8.42 -24.68 10.38
N GLU A 302 9.71 -24.51 10.66
CA GLU A 302 10.23 -23.25 11.22
C GLU A 302 10.10 -22.11 10.20
N LEU A 303 9.53 -20.99 10.63
CA LEU A 303 9.23 -19.85 9.76
C LEU A 303 10.50 -19.31 9.09
N SER A 304 11.65 -19.36 9.74
CA SER A 304 12.93 -18.97 9.14
C SER A 304 13.28 -19.75 7.87
N ASP A 305 12.90 -21.03 7.85
CA ASP A 305 13.17 -21.93 6.73
C ASP A 305 12.14 -21.71 5.63
N ILE A 306 10.88 -21.49 5.99
CA ILE A 306 9.80 -21.10 5.06
C ILE A 306 10.19 -19.84 4.26
N VAL A 307 10.59 -18.77 4.95
CA VAL A 307 10.87 -17.47 4.30
C VAL A 307 12.17 -17.47 3.50
N SER A 308 13.09 -18.38 3.82
CA SER A 308 14.39 -18.51 3.15
C SER A 308 14.40 -19.61 2.09
N ASN A 309 13.28 -20.31 1.88
CA ASN A 309 13.17 -21.41 0.93
C ASN A 309 13.49 -20.94 -0.51
N PRO A 310 14.25 -21.72 -1.31
CA PRO A 310 14.50 -21.47 -2.73
C PRO A 310 13.28 -21.03 -3.56
N ILE A 311 12.08 -21.56 -3.30
CA ILE A 311 10.86 -21.17 -4.00
C ILE A 311 10.55 -19.68 -3.75
N GLN A 312 10.61 -19.24 -2.49
CA GLN A 312 10.33 -17.86 -2.11
C GLN A 312 11.41 -16.90 -2.61
N LEU A 313 12.68 -17.30 -2.51
CA LEU A 313 13.80 -16.52 -3.05
C LEU A 313 13.70 -16.36 -4.57
N LYS A 314 13.28 -17.41 -5.28
CA LYS A 314 13.03 -17.37 -6.71
C LYS A 314 11.86 -16.46 -7.05
N PHE A 315 10.72 -16.58 -6.37
CA PHE A 315 9.57 -15.69 -6.54
C PHE A 315 9.97 -14.21 -6.42
N GLY A 316 10.82 -13.89 -5.43
CA GLY A 316 11.33 -12.53 -5.25
C GLY A 316 12.21 -12.05 -6.40
N LYS A 317 13.14 -12.89 -6.88
CA LYS A 317 14.08 -12.57 -7.97
C LYS A 317 13.40 -12.49 -9.34
N ASP A 318 12.36 -13.31 -9.58
CA ASP A 318 11.62 -13.34 -10.83
C ASP A 318 11.04 -11.97 -11.21
N LYS A 319 10.77 -11.09 -10.22
CA LYS A 319 10.40 -9.69 -10.48
C LYS A 319 11.46 -8.98 -11.34
N LYS A 320 12.73 -9.09 -10.97
CA LYS A 320 13.88 -8.45 -11.65
C LYS A 320 14.27 -9.22 -12.90
N ASP A 321 14.35 -10.54 -12.78
CA ASP A 321 14.88 -11.40 -13.84
C ASP A 321 13.90 -11.49 -15.02
N GLY A 322 12.59 -11.41 -14.75
CA GLY A 322 11.53 -11.40 -15.77
C GLY A 322 11.28 -10.03 -16.43
N LEU A 323 12.15 -9.03 -16.25
CA LEU A 323 12.00 -7.74 -16.92
C LEU A 323 12.36 -7.83 -18.41
N PRO A 324 11.49 -7.35 -19.33
CA PRO A 324 11.81 -7.27 -20.75
C PRO A 324 12.84 -6.16 -21.04
N ASP A 325 13.48 -6.21 -22.21
CA ASP A 325 14.52 -5.23 -22.60
C ASP A 325 14.03 -3.78 -22.63
N LYS A 326 12.74 -3.59 -22.94
CA LYS A 326 12.08 -2.28 -22.86
C LYS A 326 12.08 -1.71 -21.43
N CYS A 327 11.98 -2.55 -20.40
CA CYS A 327 12.15 -2.11 -19.01
C CYS A 327 13.63 -1.87 -18.68
N ARG A 328 14.53 -2.76 -19.12
CA ARG A 328 15.98 -2.69 -18.82
C ARG A 328 16.64 -1.43 -19.37
N SER A 329 16.14 -0.93 -20.50
CA SER A 329 16.58 0.31 -21.16
C SER A 329 15.76 1.56 -20.75
N CYS A 330 14.74 1.40 -19.90
CA CYS A 330 13.87 2.52 -19.51
C CYS A 330 14.59 3.49 -18.56
N PRO A 331 14.52 4.82 -18.80
CA PRO A 331 15.15 5.81 -17.92
C PRO A 331 14.56 5.84 -16.50
N TYR A 332 13.36 5.28 -16.31
CA TYR A 332 12.68 5.21 -15.01
C TYR A 332 12.88 3.88 -14.29
N LEU A 333 13.75 2.97 -14.78
CA LEU A 333 13.91 1.64 -14.19
C LEU A 333 14.24 1.69 -12.70
N SER A 334 15.10 2.61 -12.27
CA SER A 334 15.49 2.75 -10.86
C SER A 334 14.36 3.21 -9.93
N LEU A 335 13.33 3.85 -10.47
CA LEU A 335 12.12 4.26 -9.73
C LEU A 335 11.02 3.19 -9.82
N CYS A 336 10.93 2.51 -10.97
CA CYS A 336 9.82 1.64 -11.31
C CYS A 336 10.06 0.17 -10.94
N ASN A 337 11.21 -0.37 -11.32
CA ASN A 337 11.56 -1.80 -11.27
C ASN A 337 10.49 -2.73 -11.89
N GLY A 338 9.80 -2.22 -12.93
CA GLY A 338 8.72 -2.93 -13.63
C GLY A 338 7.45 -3.14 -12.80
N ALA A 339 7.27 -2.37 -11.72
CA ALA A 339 6.10 -2.34 -10.86
C ALA A 339 5.67 -3.75 -10.35
N CYS A 340 4.43 -3.90 -9.90
CA CYS A 340 3.91 -5.18 -9.39
C CYS A 340 3.86 -6.26 -10.49
N PRO A 341 4.42 -7.47 -10.29
CA PRO A 341 4.32 -8.57 -11.25
C PRO A 341 2.89 -9.02 -11.55
N LYS A 342 1.98 -8.94 -10.56
CA LYS A 342 0.56 -9.32 -10.70
C LYS A 342 -0.16 -8.50 -11.77
N ASP A 343 0.32 -7.29 -12.06
CA ASP A 343 -0.26 -6.42 -13.08
C ASP A 343 0.55 -6.39 -14.39
N ARG A 344 1.54 -7.29 -14.58
CA ARG A 344 2.31 -7.40 -15.84
C ARG A 344 1.50 -8.14 -16.91
N LEU A 345 0.58 -7.41 -17.55
CA LEU A 345 -0.43 -7.96 -18.47
C LEU A 345 -0.21 -7.58 -19.94
N VAL A 346 0.65 -6.59 -20.22
CA VAL A 346 0.86 -6.07 -21.59
C VAL A 346 2.04 -6.80 -22.24
N GLU A 347 1.75 -7.62 -23.25
CA GLU A 347 2.76 -8.38 -23.99
C GLU A 347 3.69 -7.44 -24.79
N VAL A 348 4.99 -7.71 -24.71
CA VAL A 348 6.03 -7.08 -25.53
C VAL A 348 7.07 -8.13 -25.92
N GLU A 349 7.97 -7.79 -26.84
CA GLU A 349 9.11 -8.67 -27.12
C GLU A 349 9.94 -8.90 -25.85
N GLY A 350 10.22 -10.18 -25.55
CA GLY A 350 11.03 -10.58 -24.40
C GLY A 350 10.34 -10.53 -23.04
N GLY A 351 9.02 -10.30 -22.95
CA GLY A 351 8.29 -10.39 -21.68
C GLY A 351 7.04 -9.52 -21.62
N LYS A 352 6.72 -9.02 -20.42
CA LYS A 352 5.50 -8.24 -20.18
C LYS A 352 5.75 -6.95 -19.44
N LEU A 353 5.06 -5.91 -19.85
CA LEU A 353 4.98 -4.65 -19.13
C LEU A 353 3.81 -4.66 -18.16
N ASN A 354 3.95 -3.86 -17.10
CA ASN A 354 2.85 -3.54 -16.20
C ASN A 354 1.72 -2.83 -16.96
N TRP A 355 0.47 -3.15 -16.67
CA TRP A 355 -0.73 -2.53 -17.24
C TRP A 355 -0.72 -0.99 -17.12
N LEU A 356 -0.12 -0.48 -16.04
CA LEU A 356 -0.04 0.95 -15.73
C LEU A 356 1.28 1.59 -16.16
N CYS A 357 2.07 0.93 -17.03
CA CYS A 357 3.43 1.34 -17.37
C CYS A 357 3.51 2.81 -17.85
N GLU A 358 2.60 3.24 -18.72
CA GLU A 358 2.60 4.62 -19.25
C GLU A 358 2.17 5.63 -18.18
N GLY A 359 1.19 5.28 -17.34
CA GLY A 359 0.76 6.10 -16.21
C GLY A 359 1.87 6.32 -15.19
N TYR A 360 2.61 5.27 -14.84
CA TYR A 360 3.81 5.39 -14.00
C TYR A 360 4.87 6.26 -14.66
N ALA A 361 5.16 6.07 -15.95
CA ALA A 361 6.15 6.89 -16.64
C ALA A 361 5.75 8.39 -16.65
N ALA A 362 4.48 8.70 -16.93
CA ALA A 362 3.95 10.06 -16.87
C ALA A 362 4.03 10.66 -15.46
N PHE A 363 3.77 9.86 -14.43
CA PHE A 363 3.87 10.27 -13.04
C PHE A 363 5.31 10.54 -12.61
N PHE A 364 6.26 9.68 -12.96
CA PHE A 364 7.67 9.88 -12.65
C PHE A 364 8.24 11.11 -13.38
N GLU A 365 7.87 11.29 -14.65
CA GLU A 365 8.30 12.46 -15.42
C GLU A 365 7.80 13.76 -14.79
N HIS A 366 6.52 13.81 -14.44
CA HIS A 366 5.87 15.01 -13.89
C HIS A 366 6.47 15.43 -12.54
N THR A 367 6.76 14.45 -11.68
CA THR A 367 7.19 14.70 -10.30
C THR A 367 8.70 14.82 -10.12
N ALA A 368 9.51 14.28 -11.04
CA ALA A 368 10.96 14.25 -10.90
C ALA A 368 11.62 15.62 -10.63
N PRO A 369 11.26 16.74 -11.30
CA PRO A 369 11.85 18.04 -11.01
C PRO A 369 11.61 18.50 -9.56
N HIS A 370 10.43 18.20 -9.02
CA HIS A 370 10.05 18.56 -7.65
C HIS A 370 10.82 17.72 -6.63
N PHE A 371 10.85 16.39 -6.80
CA PHE A 371 11.60 15.53 -5.87
C PHE A 371 13.10 15.81 -5.91
N LYS A 372 13.69 16.03 -7.09
CA LYS A 372 15.10 16.48 -7.19
C LYS A 372 15.34 17.76 -6.38
N ALA A 373 14.44 18.74 -6.45
CA ALA A 373 14.54 19.97 -5.69
C ALA A 373 14.32 19.77 -4.17
N MET A 374 13.43 18.85 -3.79
CA MET A 374 13.22 18.45 -2.38
C MET A 374 14.49 17.80 -1.82
N VAL A 375 15.14 16.89 -2.57
CA VAL A 375 16.42 16.30 -2.20
C VAL A 375 17.50 17.38 -2.00
N GLN A 376 17.55 18.40 -2.87
CA GLN A 376 18.47 19.53 -2.67
C GLN A 376 18.20 20.30 -1.38
N ALA A 377 16.92 20.52 -1.02
CA ALA A 377 16.56 21.14 0.25
C ALA A 377 17.03 20.29 1.44
N LEU A 378 16.75 18.98 1.41
CA LEU A 378 17.14 18.03 2.46
C LEU A 378 18.67 17.95 2.63
N ASN A 379 19.43 17.93 1.53
CA ASN A 379 20.89 17.96 1.55
C ASN A 379 21.46 19.24 2.19
N ARG A 380 20.70 20.34 2.18
CA ARG A 380 21.02 21.60 2.86
C ARG A 380 20.46 21.67 4.28
N ARG A 381 19.98 20.55 4.83
CA ARG A 381 19.30 20.44 6.14
C ARG A 381 18.09 21.36 6.26
N MET A 382 17.42 21.63 5.13
CA MET A 382 16.15 22.35 5.09
C MET A 382 15.00 21.36 4.93
N PRO A 383 13.79 21.69 5.42
CA PRO A 383 12.60 20.90 5.16
C PRO A 383 12.34 20.75 3.65
N ALA A 384 11.80 19.61 3.22
CA ALA A 384 11.44 19.38 1.81
C ALA A 384 10.47 20.44 1.25
N SER A 385 9.66 21.08 2.10
CA SER A 385 8.76 22.17 1.72
C SER A 385 9.49 23.40 1.16
N GLU A 386 10.79 23.55 1.42
CA GLU A 386 11.65 24.60 0.86
C GLU A 386 12.15 24.32 -0.57
N PHE A 387 11.71 23.22 -1.20
CA PHE A 387 12.17 22.80 -2.53
C PHE A 387 12.11 23.90 -3.60
N ARG A 388 11.18 24.85 -3.50
CA ARG A 388 10.99 25.93 -4.49
C ARG A 388 12.26 26.77 -4.68
N ARG A 389 13.13 26.86 -3.67
CA ARG A 389 14.44 27.54 -3.76
C ARG A 389 15.42 26.84 -4.71
N PHE A 390 15.24 25.54 -4.90
CA PHE A 390 16.14 24.66 -5.66
C PHE A 390 15.46 24.13 -6.94
N PHE A 391 14.23 24.57 -7.22
CA PHE A 391 13.48 24.13 -8.38
C PHE A 391 14.03 24.74 -9.67
N VAL A 392 14.36 23.87 -10.63
CA VAL A 392 14.90 24.26 -11.93
C VAL A 392 13.90 23.88 -13.02
N VAL A 393 13.54 24.85 -13.86
CA VAL A 393 12.74 24.60 -15.06
C VAL A 393 13.68 24.29 -16.22
N GLU A 394 13.57 23.09 -16.77
CA GLU A 394 14.33 22.66 -17.94
C GLU A 394 14.11 23.62 -19.12
N GLU A 395 15.17 23.94 -19.88
CA GLU A 395 15.13 24.97 -20.93
C GLU A 395 14.04 24.72 -21.98
N GLY A 396 13.83 23.46 -22.38
CA GLY A 396 12.79 23.06 -23.33
C GLY A 396 11.36 22.98 -22.76
N LYS A 397 11.18 23.14 -21.44
CA LYS A 397 9.89 23.08 -20.74
C LYS A 397 9.53 24.42 -20.07
N ARG A 398 10.17 25.52 -20.50
CA ARG A 398 9.87 26.85 -19.97
C ARG A 398 8.47 27.32 -20.40
N PRO A 399 7.56 27.61 -19.45
CA PRO A 399 6.24 28.09 -19.79
C PRO A 399 6.29 29.57 -20.24
N GLY A 400 5.19 30.02 -20.83
CA GLY A 400 5.00 31.40 -21.22
C GLY A 400 5.17 32.37 -20.04
N ARG A 401 5.67 33.58 -20.32
CA ARG A 401 6.01 34.59 -19.30
C ARG A 401 4.88 34.87 -18.28
N ASN A 402 3.62 34.83 -18.71
CA ASN A 402 2.45 35.09 -17.87
C ASN A 402 1.73 33.82 -17.39
N GLU A 403 2.19 32.64 -17.78
CA GLU A 403 1.63 31.36 -17.35
C GLU A 403 2.05 31.05 -15.91
N SER A 404 1.34 30.11 -15.28
CA SER A 404 1.63 29.64 -13.92
C SER A 404 3.02 29.01 -13.85
N CYS A 405 3.75 29.29 -12.77
CA CYS A 405 5.06 28.71 -12.57
C CYS A 405 4.94 27.20 -12.26
N PRO A 406 5.76 26.32 -12.89
CA PRO A 406 5.62 24.88 -12.74
C PRO A 406 5.98 24.36 -11.34
N CYS A 407 6.64 25.16 -10.49
CA CYS A 407 6.96 24.80 -9.11
C CYS A 407 5.74 24.77 -8.15
N GLY A 408 4.53 24.95 -8.68
CA GLY A 408 3.30 24.98 -7.88
C GLY A 408 3.24 26.14 -6.89
N SER A 409 3.87 27.29 -7.16
CA SER A 409 3.80 28.46 -6.26
C SER A 409 2.52 29.29 -6.41
N GLY A 410 1.71 29.03 -7.44
CA GLY A 410 0.57 29.87 -7.82
C GLY A 410 0.95 31.23 -8.43
N ARG A 411 2.24 31.55 -8.54
CA ARG A 411 2.73 32.80 -9.15
C ARG A 411 2.96 32.63 -10.64
N LYS A 412 2.87 33.74 -11.40
CA LYS A 412 3.29 33.79 -12.81
C LYS A 412 4.78 33.46 -12.95
N PHE A 413 5.17 32.75 -14.01
CA PHE A 413 6.54 32.32 -14.25
C PHE A 413 7.55 33.48 -14.15
N LYS A 414 7.28 34.61 -14.81
CA LYS A 414 8.14 35.81 -14.76
C LYS A 414 8.41 36.37 -13.35
N VAL A 415 7.52 36.12 -12.40
CA VAL A 415 7.64 36.61 -11.02
C VAL A 415 8.37 35.60 -10.14
N CYS A 416 8.35 34.33 -10.50
CA CYS A 416 8.89 33.21 -9.73
C CYS A 416 10.26 32.77 -10.28
N HIS A 417 10.28 31.76 -11.17
CA HIS A 417 11.50 31.16 -11.73
C HIS A 417 11.90 31.70 -13.11
N GLY A 418 11.14 32.65 -13.66
CA GLY A 418 11.42 33.31 -14.94
C GLY A 418 12.15 34.66 -14.80
N ARG A 419 12.65 34.98 -13.59
CA ARG A 419 13.56 36.12 -13.40
C ARG A 419 14.94 35.72 -13.88
N ASP A 420 15.55 36.57 -14.70
CA ASP A 420 16.96 36.41 -15.05
C ASP A 420 17.79 36.63 -13.77
N PRO A 421 18.60 35.67 -13.32
CA PRO A 421 19.45 35.87 -12.14
C PRO A 421 20.49 36.98 -12.29
N SER A 422 20.64 37.56 -13.49
CA SER A 422 21.52 38.69 -13.79
C SER A 422 20.88 40.09 -13.66
N VAL A 423 19.61 40.19 -13.26
CA VAL A 423 18.85 41.46 -13.12
C VAL A 423 18.38 41.73 -11.70
#